data_AF-A0A2A5T593-F1
#
_entry.id   AF-A0A2A5T593-F1
#
_cell.length_a   1.000
_cell.length_b   1.000
_cell.length_c   1.000
_cell.angle_alpha   90.00
_cell.angle_beta   90.00
_cell.angle_gamma   90.00
#
_symmetry.space_group_name_H-M   'P 1'
#
loop_
_entity.id
_entity.type
_entity.pdbx_description
1 polymer ?
#
loop_
_entity_poly.entity_id
_entity_poly.type
_entity_poly.pdbx_seq_one_letter_code
_entity_poly.pdbx_strand_id
1 'polypeptide(L)' 'MDNTSIHKRSDTLKAIEARGCTLESLSSLNNPDLNPIEHKWGKLKIVKNKERCSINALFYQHIDYANLF' A
#
# COMPACT_ATOMS: atom_id res chain seq x y z
N MET A 1 -1.85 -1.34 6.63
CA MET A 1 -0.51 -1.95 6.46
C MET A 1 -0.69 -3.46 6.40
N ASP A 2 0.15 -4.19 5.67
CA ASP A 2 0.07 -5.65 5.64
C ASP A 2 0.76 -6.29 6.86
N ASN A 3 0.69 -7.63 6.95
CA ASN A 3 1.18 -8.39 8.11
C ASN A 3 2.69 -8.71 8.06
N THR A 4 3.48 -7.99 7.26
CA THR A 4 4.91 -8.28 7.06
C THR A 4 5.74 -8.03 8.32
N SER A 5 6.87 -8.75 8.46
CA SER A 5 7.73 -8.67 9.65
C SER A 5 8.31 -7.28 9.89
N ILE A 6 8.59 -6.53 8.82
CA ILE A 6 9.12 -5.16 8.89
C ILE A 6 8.13 -4.18 9.55
N HIS A 7 6.82 -4.43 9.41
CA HIS A 7 5.76 -3.61 9.98
C HIS A 7 5.51 -3.89 11.47
N LYS A 8 5.95 -5.05 11.94
CA LYS A 8 5.82 -5.47 13.35
C LYS A 8 7.02 -5.12 14.22
N ARG A 9 8.10 -4.63 13.61
CA ARG A 9 9.30 -4.25 14.37
C ARG A 9 8.96 -3.13 15.35
N SER A 10 9.59 -3.17 16.53
CA SER A 10 9.32 -2.24 17.62
C SER A 10 9.66 -0.79 17.26
N ASP A 11 10.67 -0.57 16.42
CA ASP A 11 11.02 0.77 15.90
C ASP A 11 9.91 1.32 14.99
N THR A 12 9.37 0.51 14.09
CA THR A 12 8.23 0.88 13.23
C THR A 12 7.00 1.24 14.06
N LEU A 13 6.63 0.41 15.03
CA LEU A 13 5.46 0.64 15.89
C LEU A 13 5.61 1.92 16.72
N LYS A 14 6.79 2.15 17.32
CA LYS A 14 7.09 3.37 18.06
C LYS A 14 7.02 4.62 17.18
N ALA A 15 7.51 4.54 15.94
CA ALA A 15 7.44 5.66 15.01
C ALA A 15 5.98 6.02 14.64
N ILE A 16 5.11 5.01 14.50
CA ILE A 16 3.67 5.19 14.24
C ILE A 16 2.99 5.83 15.46
N GLU A 17 3.21 5.28 16.66
CA GLU A 17 2.65 5.78 17.91
C GLU A 17 3.11 7.21 18.21
N ALA A 18 4.39 7.53 17.98
CA ALA A 18 4.94 8.86 18.16
C ALA A 18 4.31 9.93 17.25
N ARG A 19 3.65 9.52 16.17
CA ARG A 19 2.87 10.42 15.29
C ARG A 19 1.39 10.52 15.69
N GLY A 20 1.00 9.92 16.82
CA GLY A 20 -0.38 9.87 17.28
C GLY A 20 -1.27 8.96 16.42
N CYS A 21 -0.68 8.09 15.61
CA CYS A 21 -1.41 7.16 14.78
C CYS A 21 -1.69 5.86 15.56
N THR A 22 -2.90 5.33 15.41
CA THR A 22 -3.27 4.02 15.94
C THR A 22 -3.16 2.99 14.84
N LEU A 23 -2.47 1.88 15.11
CA LEU A 23 -2.47 0.75 14.21
C LEU A 23 -3.75 -0.06 14.42
N GLU A 24 -4.61 -0.15 13.41
CA GLU A 24 -5.73 -1.07 13.45
C GLU A 24 -5.20 -2.51 13.59
N SER A 25 -5.75 -3.27 14.55
CA SER A 25 -5.34 -4.65 14.81
C SER A 25 -5.78 -5.54 13.66
N LEU A 26 -4.91 -5.66 12.66
CA LEU A 26 -5.13 -6.45 11.46
C LEU A 26 -4.70 -7.91 11.68
N SER A 27 -5.04 -8.46 12.85
CA SER A 27 -4.88 -9.89 13.16
C SER A 27 -5.56 -10.81 12.13
N SER A 28 -6.45 -10.27 11.29
CA SER A 28 -7.16 -10.91 10.18
C SER A 28 -6.65 -10.58 8.76
N LEU A 29 -5.67 -9.67 8.54
CA LEU A 29 -5.15 -9.33 7.20
C LEU A 29 -4.05 -10.28 6.70
N ASN A 30 -4.28 -11.59 6.77
CA ASN A 30 -3.60 -12.49 5.83
C ASN A 30 -4.31 -12.51 4.47
N ASN A 31 -5.43 -11.79 4.32
CA ASN A 31 -6.16 -11.67 3.06
C ASN A 31 -5.79 -10.36 2.34
N PRO A 32 -5.10 -10.43 1.19
CA PRO A 32 -4.82 -9.26 0.34
C PRO A 32 -6.08 -8.50 -0.09
N ASP A 33 -7.22 -9.17 -0.24
CA ASP A 33 -8.47 -8.53 -0.67
C ASP A 33 -9.01 -7.52 0.36
N LEU A 34 -8.59 -7.64 1.62
CA LEU A 34 -8.99 -6.74 2.71
C LEU A 34 -8.06 -5.52 2.84
N ASN A 35 -6.96 -5.46 2.08
CA ASN A 35 -6.07 -4.31 2.07
C ASN A 35 -6.48 -3.36 0.92
N PRO A 36 -7.05 -2.18 1.21
CA PRO A 36 -7.67 -1.32 0.18
C PRO A 36 -6.71 -0.83 -0.91
N ILE A 37 -5.39 -0.84 -0.65
CA ILE A 37 -4.39 -0.49 -1.66
C ILE A 37 -4.19 -1.57 -2.73
N GLU A 38 -4.46 -2.85 -2.42
CA GLU A 38 -4.17 -3.97 -3.32
C GLU A 38 -4.97 -3.87 -4.62
N HIS A 39 -6.23 -3.45 -4.54
CA HIS A 39 -7.06 -3.28 -5.72
C HIS A 39 -6.52 -2.17 -6.65
N LYS A 40 -5.97 -1.09 -6.09
CA LYS A 40 -5.32 -0.03 -6.89
C LYS A 40 -4.04 -0.54 -7.54
N TRP A 41 -3.18 -1.24 -6.79
CA TRP A 41 -1.95 -1.82 -7.33
C TRP A 41 -2.21 -2.89 -8.40
N GLY A 42 -3.25 -3.72 -8.22
CA GLY A 42 -3.68 -4.70 -9.20
C GLY A 42 -4.03 -4.06 -10.55
N LYS A 43 -4.80 -2.96 -10.55
CA LYS A 43 -5.11 -2.20 -11.77
C LYS A 43 -3.86 -1.63 -12.44
N LEU A 44 -2.97 -1.02 -11.67
CA LEU A 44 -1.73 -0.44 -12.19
C LEU A 44 -0.78 -1.50 -12.77
N LYS A 45 -0.73 -2.70 -12.18
CA LYS A 45 0.04 -3.83 -12.72
C LYS A 45 -0.48 -4.26 -14.09
N ILE A 46 -1.80 -4.26 -14.29
CA ILE A 46 -2.41 -4.53 -15.60
C ILE A 46 -2.00 -3.46 -16.62
N VAL A 47 -2.12 -2.18 -16.26
CA VAL A 47 -1.73 -1.05 -17.12
C VAL A 47 -0.26 -1.15 -17.53
N LYS A 48 0.65 -1.35 -16.55
CA LYS A 48 2.08 -1.53 -16.82
C LYS A 48 2.34 -2.66 -17.82
N ASN A 49 1.66 -3.79 -17.66
CA ASN A 49 1.86 -4.94 -18.54
C ASN A 49 1.28 -4.72 -19.95
N LYS A 50 0.16 -4.01 -20.04
CA LYS A 50 -0.50 -3.67 -21.32
C LYS A 50 0.27 -2.63 -22.10
N GLU A 51 0.71 -1.55 -21.45
CA GLU A 51 1.36 -0.40 -22.10
C GLU A 51 2.88 -0.52 -22.15
N ARG A 52 3.47 -1.45 -21.38
CA ARG A 52 4.93 -1.62 -21.23
C ARG A 52 5.66 -0.32 -20.88
N CYS A 53 4.97 0.56 -20.15
CA CYS A 53 5.50 1.85 -19.72
C CYS A 53 6.54 1.68 -18.59
N SER A 54 7.37 2.71 -18.41
CA SER A 54 8.29 2.79 -17.27
C SER A 54 7.52 2.98 -15.97
N ILE A 55 8.16 2.67 -14.84
CA ILE A 55 7.57 2.89 -13.52
C ILE A 55 7.18 4.37 -13.35
N ASN A 56 8.07 5.30 -13.70
CA ASN A 56 7.78 6.73 -13.60
C ASN A 56 6.57 7.13 -14.46
N ALA A 57 6.50 6.68 -15.71
CA ALA A 57 5.35 6.97 -16.58
C ALA A 57 4.05 6.43 -15.99
N LEU A 58 4.06 5.22 -15.41
CA LEU A 58 2.90 4.64 -14.72
C LEU A 58 2.42 5.54 -13.58
N PHE A 59 3.34 6.01 -12.74
CA PHE A 59 3.04 6.88 -11.60
C PHE A 59 2.55 8.27 -12.01
N TYR A 60 3.12 8.88 -13.05
CA TYR A 60 2.71 10.22 -13.51
C TYR A 60 1.38 10.23 -14.27
N GLN A 61 1.08 9.16 -15.01
CA GLN A 61 -0.06 9.16 -15.95
C GLN A 61 -1.29 8.47 -15.38
N HIS A 62 -1.11 7.49 -14.48
CA HIS A 62 -2.17 6.59 -14.07
C HIS A 62 -2.44 6.60 -12.56
N ILE A 63 -1.68 7.37 -11.77
CA ILE A 63 -1.94 7.54 -10.34
C ILE A 63 -2.40 8.96 -10.05
N ASP A 64 -3.60 9.05 -9.49
CA ASP A 64 -4.08 10.26 -8.84
C ASP A 64 -3.69 10.23 -7.36
N TYR A 65 -2.65 11.00 -7.03
CA TYR A 65 -2.14 11.10 -5.66
C TYR A 65 -3.12 11.78 -4.70
N ALA A 66 -4.03 12.63 -5.19
CA ALA A 66 -5.03 13.29 -4.35
C ALA A 66 -6.12 12.32 -3.89
N ASN A 67 -6.33 11.23 -4.64
CA ASN A 67 -7.35 10.22 -4.37
C ASN A 67 -6.72 8.85 -4.04
N LEU A 68 -5.54 8.83 -3.40
CA LEU A 68 -4.84 7.58 -3.10
C LEU A 68 -5.53 6.75 -1.99
N PHE A 69 -6.36 7.36 -1.15
CA PHE A 69 -7.12 6.71 -0.07
C PHE A 69 -8.51 7.31 0.07
#